data_AF-A0ABD7PUM3-F1
#
_entry.id   AF-A0ABD7PUM3-F1
#
_cell.length_a   1.000
_cell.length_b   1.000
_cell.length_c   1.000
_cell.angle_alpha   90.00
_cell.angle_beta   90.00
_cell.angle_gamma   90.00
#
_symmetry.space_group_name_H-M   'P 1'
#
loop_
_entity.id
_entity.type
_entity.pdbx_description
1 polymer ?
#
loop_
_entity_poly.entity_id
_entity_poly.type
_entity_poly.pdbx_seq_one_letter_code
_entity_poly.pdbx_strand_id
1 'polypeptide(L)' 'MKKLVRLLLTIALASVVFAGFRWYRYITNTDSPYDEIGITLNNAMPGPINAWGCAKLKTTFGTSLPPYGCAAENATQWK' A
#
# COMPACT_ATOMS: atom_id res chain seq x y z
N MET A 1 -22.98 -26.94 -3.27
CA MET A 1 -22.54 -25.77 -4.06
C MET A 1 -22.75 -24.42 -3.35
N LYS A 2 -23.96 -24.07 -2.89
CA LYS A 2 -24.23 -22.76 -2.23
C LYS A 2 -23.32 -22.45 -1.01
N LYS A 3 -23.07 -23.44 -0.15
CA LYS A 3 -22.17 -23.28 1.01
C LYS A 3 -20.71 -23.02 0.62
N LEU A 4 -20.22 -23.69 -0.43
CA LEU A 4 -18.86 -23.52 -0.93
C LEU A 4 -18.66 -22.14 -1.56
N VAL A 5 -19.60 -21.71 -2.41
CA VAL A 5 -19.57 -20.36 -3.01
C VAL A 5 -19.60 -19.29 -1.91
N ARG A 6 -20.48 -19.45 -0.92
CA ARG A 6 -20.54 -18.53 0.23
C ARG A 6 -19.22 -18.48 1.00
N LEU A 7 -18.59 -19.64 1.24
CA LEU A 7 -17.29 -19.71 1.91
C LEU A 7 -16.21 -18.98 1.11
N LEU A 8 -16.10 -19.24 -0.19
CA LEU A 8 -15.11 -18.60 -1.05
C LEU A 8 -15.29 -17.09 -1.12
N LEU A 9 -16.53 -16.61 -1.21
CA LEU A 9 -16.83 -15.17 -1.17
C LEU A 9 -16.45 -14.55 0.18
N THR A 10 -16.71 -15.22 1.30
CA THR A 10 -16.29 -14.74 2.63
C THR A 10 -14.78 -14.64 2.72
N ILE A 11 -14.05 -15.65 2.23
CA ILE A 11 -12.57 -15.64 2.23
C ILE A 11 -12.06 -14.50 1.35
N ALA A 12 -12.57 -14.35 0.12
CA ALA A 12 -12.17 -13.28 -0.78
C ALA A 12 -12.43 -11.90 -0.16
N LEU A 13 -13.59 -11.70 0.46
CA LEU A 13 -13.93 -10.46 1.16
C LEU A 13 -12.97 -10.20 2.32
N ALA A 14 -12.70 -11.21 3.15
CA ALA A 14 -11.76 -11.09 4.27
C ALA A 14 -10.35 -10.72 3.79
N SER A 15 -9.87 -11.32 2.69
CA SER A 15 -8.58 -11.00 2.09
C SER A 15 -8.51 -9.55 1.61
N VAL A 16 -9.55 -9.06 0.91
CA VAL A 16 -9.61 -7.67 0.43
C VAL A 16 -9.63 -6.69 1.61
N VAL A 17 -10.44 -6.96 2.63
CA VAL A 17 -10.53 -6.09 3.82
C VAL A 17 -9.19 -6.06 4.55
N PHE A 18 -8.56 -7.21 4.76
CA PHE A 18 -7.28 -7.28 5.46
C PHE A 18 -6.14 -6.61 4.68
N ALA A 19 -6.02 -6.86 3.38
CA ALA A 19 -5.02 -6.23 2.53
C ALA A 19 -5.23 -4.72 2.45
N GLY A 20 -6.47 -4.27 2.26
CA GLY A 20 -6.83 -2.86 2.24
C GLY A 20 -6.52 -2.15 3.57
N PHE A 21 -6.84 -2.80 4.70
CA PHE A 21 -6.49 -2.28 6.02
C PHE A 21 -4.97 -2.19 6.22
N ARG A 22 -4.22 -3.21 5.83
CA ARG A 22 -2.76 -3.23 5.99
C ARG A 22 -2.07 -2.18 5.12
N TRP A 23 -2.55 -1.99 3.88
CA TRP A 23 -2.13 -0.91 3.00
C TRP A 23 -2.45 0.47 3.59
N TYR A 24 -3.70 0.67 4.03
CA TYR A 24 -4.13 1.96 4.58
C TYR A 24 -3.30 2.34 5.82
N ARG A 25 -3.10 1.38 6.74
CA ARG A 25 -2.23 1.60 7.90
C ARG A 25 -0.80 1.96 7.53
N TYR A 26 -0.24 1.34 6.49
CA TYR A 26 1.09 1.67 6.02
C TYR A 26 1.19 3.13 5.56
N ILE A 27 0.28 3.59 4.72
CA ILE A 27 0.39 4.95 4.16
C ILE A 27 0.01 6.06 5.14
N THR A 28 -0.77 5.78 6.21
CA THR A 28 -1.24 6.81 7.15
C THR A 28 -0.62 6.75 8.55
N ASN A 29 -0.20 5.57 9.03
CA ASN A 29 0.18 5.35 10.44
C ASN A 29 1.41 4.43 10.57
N THR A 30 2.27 4.36 9.57
CA THR A 30 3.55 3.64 9.69
C THR A 30 4.59 4.51 10.41
N ASP A 31 5.48 3.87 11.15
CA ASP A 31 6.63 4.53 11.77
C ASP A 31 7.85 4.59 10.82
N SER A 32 7.80 3.86 9.71
CA SER A 32 8.86 3.79 8.71
C SER A 32 8.31 3.70 7.27
N PRO A 33 8.90 4.42 6.30
CA PRO A 33 8.53 4.27 4.89
C PRO A 33 9.00 2.92 4.32
N TYR A 34 9.87 2.20 5.02
CA TYR A 34 10.52 0.96 4.59
C TYR A 34 9.86 -0.32 5.14
N ASP A 35 8.54 -0.32 5.35
CA ASP A 35 7.78 -1.56 5.62
C ASP A 35 7.59 -2.33 4.30
N GLU A 36 8.31 -3.45 4.13
CA GLU A 36 8.31 -4.26 2.90
C GLU A 36 6.91 -4.72 2.46
N ILE A 37 6.05 -5.08 3.41
CA ILE A 37 4.67 -5.51 3.09
C ILE A 37 3.87 -4.30 2.64
N GLY A 38 4.01 -3.17 3.34
CA GLY A 38 3.39 -1.90 2.97
C GLY A 38 3.79 -1.42 1.58
N ILE A 39 5.10 -1.46 1.28
CA ILE A 39 5.67 -1.13 -0.03
C ILE A 39 5.05 -2.02 -1.10
N THR A 40 5.08 -3.33 -0.90
CA THR A 40 4.53 -4.30 -1.86
C THR A 40 3.06 -4.01 -2.14
N LEU A 41 2.26 -3.79 -1.09
CA LEU A 41 0.85 -3.48 -1.23
C LEU A 41 0.62 -2.15 -1.95
N ASN A 42 1.35 -1.09 -1.59
CA ASN A 42 1.19 0.22 -2.23
C ASN A 42 1.63 0.20 -3.69
N ASN A 43 2.73 -0.48 -4.01
CA ASN A 43 3.25 -0.60 -5.37
C ASN A 43 2.32 -1.42 -6.29
N ALA A 44 1.56 -2.36 -5.73
CA ALA A 44 0.55 -3.12 -6.47
C ALA A 44 -0.75 -2.33 -6.74
N MET A 45 -0.95 -1.16 -6.12
CA MET A 45 -2.16 -0.37 -6.30
C MET A 45 -2.23 0.28 -7.70
N PRO A 46 -3.45 0.48 -8.24
CA PRO A 46 -3.65 1.27 -9.46
C PRO A 46 -3.02 2.66 -9.34
N GLY A 47 -2.52 3.19 -10.47
CA GLY A 47 -1.72 4.42 -10.53
C GLY A 47 -2.19 5.55 -9.61
N PRO A 48 -3.48 5.98 -9.67
CA PRO A 48 -3.98 7.05 -8.79
C PRO A 48 -3.93 6.72 -7.29
N ILE A 49 -4.20 5.46 -6.92
CA ILE A 49 -4.20 4.99 -5.53
C ILE A 49 -2.77 4.87 -5.01
N ASN A 50 -1.85 4.32 -5.82
CA ASN A 50 -0.43 4.29 -5.51
C ASN A 50 0.13 5.72 -5.31
N ALA A 51 -0.18 6.65 -6.21
CA ALA A 51 0.26 8.03 -6.13
C ALA A 51 -0.25 8.71 -4.86
N TRP A 52 -1.52 8.48 -4.50
CA TRP A 52 -2.08 8.99 -3.24
C TRP A 52 -1.35 8.42 -2.02
N GLY A 53 -1.05 7.11 -2.01
CA GLY A 53 -0.27 6.48 -0.94
C GLY A 53 1.14 7.07 -0.81
N CYS A 54 1.83 7.27 -1.94
CA CYS A 54 3.14 7.92 -1.96
C CYS A 54 3.09 9.36 -1.44
N ALA A 55 2.06 10.13 -1.82
CA ALA A 55 1.87 11.48 -1.32
C ALA A 55 1.66 11.51 0.20
N LYS A 56 0.89 10.57 0.75
CA LYS A 56 0.71 10.41 2.20
C LYS A 56 2.00 10.06 2.94
N LEU A 57 2.79 9.14 2.40
CA LEU A 57 4.10 8.82 3.00
C LEU A 57 5.05 10.02 2.96
N LYS A 58 5.06 10.76 1.84
CA LYS A 58 5.91 11.94 1.66
C LYS A 58 5.62 13.05 2.68
N THR A 59 4.38 13.18 3.17
CA THR A 59 4.09 14.19 4.21
C THR A 59 4.85 13.95 5.51
N THR A 60 5.13 12.70 5.84
CA THR A 60 5.84 12.32 7.07
C THR A 60 7.33 12.07 6.83
N PHE A 61 7.68 11.49 5.67
CA PHE A 61 9.03 10.99 5.39
C PHE A 61 9.74 11.72 4.25
N GLY A 62 9.30 12.93 3.86
CA GLY A 62 9.83 13.65 2.71
C GLY A 62 11.34 13.95 2.75
N THR A 63 11.99 13.86 3.91
CA THR A 63 13.44 13.99 4.09
C THR A 63 14.21 12.67 3.96
N SER A 64 13.51 11.53 3.92
CA SER A 64 14.07 10.20 3.70
C SER A 64 14.10 9.87 2.20
N LEU A 65 14.86 8.83 1.84
CA LEU A 65 14.79 8.28 0.48
C LEU A 65 13.38 7.70 0.22
N PRO A 66 12.81 7.90 -0.98
CA PRO A 66 11.52 7.32 -1.31
C PRO A 66 11.60 5.78 -1.34
N PRO A 67 10.59 5.07 -0.80
CA PRO A 67 10.51 3.63 -0.97
C PRO A 67 10.20 3.25 -2.43
N TYR A 68 10.42 1.98 -2.77
CA TYR A 68 10.13 1.45 -4.11
C TYR A 68 8.69 1.75 -4.52
N GLY A 69 8.50 2.14 -5.79
CA GLY A 69 7.22 2.57 -6.32
C GLY A 69 6.84 4.03 -5.99
N CYS A 70 7.56 4.73 -5.11
CA CYS A 70 7.34 6.15 -4.79
C CYS A 70 8.49 7.08 -5.23
N ALA A 71 9.58 6.52 -5.77
CA ALA A 71 10.68 7.29 -6.33
C ALA A 71 10.32 7.87 -7.72
N ALA A 72 10.92 9.00 -8.04
CA ALA A 72 11.03 9.54 -9.39
C ALA A 72 12.09 8.74 -10.19
N GLU A 73 12.41 9.20 -11.40
CA GLU A 73 13.39 8.53 -12.27
C GLU A 73 14.78 8.42 -11.63
N ASN A 74 15.15 9.41 -10.82
CA ASN A 74 16.26 9.28 -9.89
C ASN A 74 15.75 8.66 -8.59
N ALA A 75 16.31 7.52 -8.20
CA ALA A 75 15.91 6.76 -6.99
C ALA A 75 16.10 7.54 -5.66
N THR A 76 16.48 8.81 -5.73
CA THR A 76 16.76 9.70 -4.61
C THR A 76 15.69 10.77 -4.41
N GLN A 77 14.78 11.00 -5.38
CA GLN A 77 13.72 12.00 -5.24
C GLN A 77 12.35 11.34 -5.22
N TRP A 78 11.46 11.87 -4.38
CA TRP A 78 10.06 11.48 -4.36
C TRP A 78 9.36 11.98 -5.63
N LYS A 79 8.56 11.12 -6.26
CA LYS A 79 7.62 11.54 -7.31
C LYS A 79 6.49 12.43 -6.76
#